data_AF-A0A3M4M1X1-F1
#
_entry.id   AF-A0A3M4M1X1-F1
#
_cell.length_a   1.000
_cell.length_b   1.000
_cell.length_c   1.000
_cell.angle_alpha   90.00
_cell.angle_beta   90.00
_cell.angle_gamma   90.00
#
_symmetry.space_group_name_H-M   'P 1'
#
loop_
_entity.id
_entity.type
_entity.pdbx_description
1 polymer ?
#
loop_
_entity_poly.entity_id
_entity_poly.type
_entity_poly.pdbx_seq_one_letter_code
_entity_poly.pdbx_strand_id
1 'polypeptide(L)'
;MRFLAVVLAALALQGCSNTPLGNLLNNERFQTTRDVQASWVGSSADELVMSWGTPKSSYAMAGGANMLSYEYLWLEGAGDYNPQYVWCVQRFLVENGIITRWGLSGGCPKRPKNAKSIPDTPVPQPTL
;
A
#
# COMPACT_ATOMS: atom_id res chain seq x y z
N MET A 1 -32.29 -14.08 31.55
CA MET A 1 -31.09 -13.36 32.03
C MET A 1 -29.76 -14.04 31.68
N ARG A 2 -29.63 -15.37 31.70
CA ARG A 2 -28.38 -16.07 31.31
C ARG A 2 -28.00 -15.96 29.82
N PHE A 3 -28.98 -15.98 28.92
CA PHE A 3 -28.74 -15.86 27.47
C PHE A 3 -28.27 -14.46 27.03
N LEU A 4 -28.71 -13.40 27.71
CA LEU A 4 -28.26 -12.03 27.41
C LEU A 4 -26.75 -11.85 27.72
N ALA A 5 -26.27 -12.47 28.79
CA ALA A 5 -24.87 -12.36 29.19
C ALA A 5 -23.91 -13.04 28.19
N VAL A 6 -24.32 -14.14 27.56
CA VAL A 6 -23.51 -14.86 26.55
C VAL A 6 -23.43 -14.06 25.25
N VAL A 7 -24.53 -13.40 24.84
CA VAL A 7 -24.55 -12.55 23.64
C VAL A 7 -23.68 -11.30 23.83
N LEU A 8 -23.72 -10.66 25.01
CA LEU A 8 -22.86 -9.51 25.33
C LEU A 8 -21.38 -9.89 25.40
N ALA A 9 -21.03 -11.08 25.90
CA ALA A 9 -19.64 -11.56 25.93
C ALA A 9 -19.09 -11.86 24.52
N ALA A 10 -19.91 -12.43 23.61
CA ALA A 10 -19.51 -12.70 22.24
C ALA A 10 -19.28 -11.42 21.41
N LEU A 11 -20.01 -10.34 21.70
CA LEU A 11 -19.81 -9.03 21.06
C LEU A 11 -18.52 -8.33 21.51
N ALA A 12 -18.05 -8.59 22.74
CA ALA A 12 -16.79 -8.03 23.24
C ALA A 12 -15.53 -8.66 22.61
N LEU A 13 -15.62 -9.90 22.11
CA LEU A 13 -14.49 -10.64 21.53
C LEU A 13 -14.17 -10.24 20.08
N GLN A 14 -15.06 -9.57 19.36
CA GLN A 14 -14.80 -9.13 17.98
C GLN A 14 -13.85 -7.91 17.90
N GLY A 15 -13.58 -7.25 19.03
CA GLY A 15 -12.77 -6.04 19.11
C GLY A 15 -11.25 -6.22 18.97
N CYS A 16 -10.74 -7.44 18.78
CA CYS A 16 -9.29 -7.69 18.67
C CYS A 16 -8.76 -7.78 17.23
N SER A 17 -9.64 -7.73 16.22
CA SER A 17 -9.22 -7.73 14.81
C SER A 17 -8.53 -6.40 14.46
N ASN A 18 -7.40 -6.45 13.74
CA ASN A 18 -6.54 -5.32 13.37
C ASN A 18 -5.73 -4.65 14.50
N THR A 19 -5.46 -5.36 15.61
CA THR A 19 -4.49 -4.92 16.62
C THR A 19 -3.13 -5.58 16.39
N PRO A 20 -1.98 -4.95 16.76
CA PRO A 20 -0.67 -5.58 16.61
C PRO A 20 -0.56 -6.97 17.27
N LEU A 21 -1.21 -7.15 18.43
CA LEU A 21 -1.23 -8.42 19.14
C LEU A 21 -2.13 -9.45 18.44
N GLY A 22 -3.31 -9.05 17.97
CA GLY A 22 -4.21 -9.93 17.22
C GLY A 22 -3.58 -10.44 15.93
N ASN A 23 -2.88 -9.56 15.20
CA ASN A 23 -2.19 -9.93 13.96
C ASN A 23 -1.08 -10.96 14.21
N LEU A 24 -0.28 -10.79 15.28
CA LEU A 24 0.74 -11.78 15.66
C LEU A 24 0.15 -13.15 15.98
N LEU A 25 -0.97 -13.19 16.70
CA LEU A 25 -1.65 -14.45 17.05
C LEU A 25 -2.25 -15.15 15.81
N ASN A 26 -2.62 -14.38 14.78
CA ASN A 26 -3.22 -14.89 13.55
C ASN A 26 -2.21 -15.12 12.41
N ASN A 27 -0.90 -14.95 12.66
CA ASN A 27 0.15 -15.01 11.62
C ASN A 27 -0.11 -14.02 10.46
N GLU A 28 -0.53 -12.82 10.82
CA GLU A 28 -0.82 -11.72 9.91
C GLU A 28 0.12 -10.53 10.16
N ARG A 29 0.27 -9.69 9.14
CA ARG A 29 0.97 -8.41 9.22
C ARG A 29 0.15 -7.30 8.57
N PHE A 30 0.48 -6.06 8.90
CA PHE A 30 -0.09 -4.92 8.19
C PHE A 30 0.44 -4.84 6.75
N GLN A 31 -0.47 -4.56 5.82
CA GLN A 31 -0.13 -4.22 4.45
C GLN A 31 0.81 -3.00 4.42
N THR A 32 1.86 -3.11 3.61
CA THR A 32 2.83 -2.06 3.36
C THR A 32 2.55 -1.39 2.02
N THR A 33 3.12 -0.21 1.80
CA THR A 33 3.05 0.48 0.51
C THR A 33 3.68 -0.34 -0.62
N ARG A 34 4.66 -1.20 -0.30
CA ARG A 34 5.25 -2.16 -1.25
C ARG A 34 4.26 -3.24 -1.67
N ASP A 35 3.46 -3.75 -0.74
CA ASP A 35 2.42 -4.75 -1.07
C ASP A 35 1.37 -4.17 -2.02
N VAL A 36 0.95 -2.92 -1.78
CA VAL A 36 -0.03 -2.25 -2.67
C VAL A 36 0.56 -2.02 -4.07
N GLN A 37 1.83 -1.63 -4.17
CA GLN A 37 2.44 -1.43 -5.50
C GLN A 37 2.66 -2.74 -6.23
N ALA A 38 3.17 -3.76 -5.55
CA ALA A 38 3.39 -5.06 -6.12
C ALA A 38 2.07 -5.70 -6.59
N SER A 39 0.95 -5.44 -5.91
CA SER A 39 -0.35 -5.99 -6.33
C SER A 39 -0.86 -5.48 -7.68
N TRP A 40 -0.26 -4.41 -8.22
CA TRP A 40 -0.60 -3.91 -9.56
C TRP A 40 0.14 -4.63 -10.69
N VAL A 41 1.18 -5.42 -10.40
CA VAL A 41 1.88 -6.19 -11.44
C VAL A 41 0.90 -7.19 -12.06
N GLY A 42 0.76 -7.14 -13.38
CA GLY A 42 -0.18 -7.95 -14.16
C GLY A 42 -1.53 -7.27 -14.41
N SER A 43 -1.85 -6.17 -13.70
CA SER A 43 -3.04 -5.35 -13.98
C SER A 43 -2.83 -4.42 -15.16
N SER A 44 -3.93 -3.93 -15.73
CA SER A 44 -3.85 -2.91 -16.78
C SER A 44 -3.48 -1.54 -16.21
N ALA A 45 -2.81 -0.72 -17.02
CA ALA A 45 -2.52 0.67 -16.68
C ALA A 45 -3.81 1.49 -16.50
N ASP A 46 -4.86 1.18 -17.27
CA ASP A 46 -6.15 1.87 -17.17
C ASP A 46 -6.83 1.61 -15.83
N GLU A 47 -6.80 0.37 -15.32
CA GLU A 47 -7.32 0.03 -13.99
C GLU A 47 -6.59 0.81 -12.88
N LEU A 48 -5.26 0.90 -12.97
CA LEU A 48 -4.47 1.70 -12.03
C LEU A 48 -4.88 3.17 -12.09
N VAL A 49 -4.98 3.76 -13.29
CA VAL A 49 -5.35 5.17 -13.47
C VAL A 49 -6.78 5.44 -13.00
N MET A 50 -7.71 4.53 -13.23
CA MET A 50 -9.08 4.65 -12.70
C MET A 50 -9.12 4.57 -11.17
N SER A 51 -8.25 3.75 -10.57
CA SER A 51 -8.20 3.57 -9.11
C SER A 51 -7.47 4.69 -8.38
N TRP A 52 -6.32 5.13 -8.91
CA TRP A 52 -5.41 6.09 -8.24
C TRP A 52 -5.54 7.52 -8.80
N GLY A 53 -6.25 7.69 -9.91
CA GLY A 53 -6.31 8.92 -10.66
C GLY A 53 -5.15 9.07 -11.65
N THR A 54 -5.11 10.22 -12.32
CA THR A 54 -4.07 10.53 -13.31
C THR A 54 -2.70 10.62 -12.64
N PRO A 55 -1.66 9.95 -13.21
CA PRO A 55 -0.30 10.06 -12.69
C PRO A 55 0.21 11.49 -12.79
N LYS A 56 1.17 11.85 -11.93
CA LYS A 56 1.80 13.18 -11.94
C LYS A 56 2.58 13.40 -13.24
N SER A 57 3.22 12.36 -13.75
CA SER A 57 3.90 12.37 -15.04
C SER A 57 3.85 11.00 -15.70
N SER A 58 4.01 11.00 -17.02
CA SER A 58 4.21 9.79 -17.82
C SER A 58 5.34 10.01 -18.83
N TYR A 59 6.06 8.94 -19.16
CA TYR A 59 7.15 8.98 -20.13
C TYR A 59 7.08 7.80 -21.08
N ALA A 60 6.78 8.08 -22.35
CA ALA A 60 6.83 7.09 -23.42
C ALA A 60 8.29 6.76 -23.75
N MET A 61 8.62 5.47 -23.70
CA MET A 61 9.94 4.95 -24.02
C MET A 61 10.01 4.48 -25.48
N ALA A 62 11.24 4.44 -26.02
CA ALA A 62 11.49 3.79 -27.30
C ALA A 62 11.04 2.32 -27.22
N GLY A 63 10.21 1.87 -28.17
CA GLY A 63 9.66 0.51 -28.18
C GLY A 63 8.22 0.39 -27.65
N GLY A 64 7.54 1.49 -27.33
CA GLY A 64 6.10 1.48 -27.02
C GLY A 64 5.76 1.20 -25.55
N ALA A 65 6.76 0.98 -24.70
CA ALA A 65 6.59 0.96 -23.26
C ALA A 65 6.34 2.38 -22.71
N ASN A 66 5.72 2.47 -21.54
CA ASN A 66 5.42 3.75 -20.87
C ASN A 66 5.76 3.65 -19.39
N MET A 67 6.29 4.72 -18.81
CA MET A 67 6.53 4.82 -17.37
C MET A 67 5.47 5.75 -16.78
N LEU A 68 4.72 5.30 -15.78
CA LEU A 68 3.81 6.14 -15.00
C LEU A 68 4.47 6.50 -13.67
N SER A 69 4.39 7.77 -13.27
CA SER A 69 4.95 8.27 -12.00
C SER A 69 3.87 8.96 -11.17
N TYR A 70 3.63 8.44 -9.97
CA TYR A 70 2.78 9.05 -8.94
C TYR A 70 3.67 9.67 -7.88
N GLU A 71 3.49 10.96 -7.66
CA GLU A 71 4.41 11.74 -6.84
C GLU A 71 3.66 12.65 -5.88
N TYR A 72 4.07 12.65 -4.62
CA TYR A 72 3.51 13.53 -3.61
C TYR A 72 4.50 13.81 -2.47
N LEU A 73 4.29 14.94 -1.80
CA LEU A 73 5.01 15.29 -0.59
C LEU A 73 4.47 14.48 0.59
N TRP A 74 5.34 13.80 1.31
CA TRP A 74 5.00 13.06 2.52
C TRP A 74 5.70 13.65 3.73
N LEU A 75 4.98 13.76 4.86
CA LEU A 75 5.57 14.12 6.14
C LEU A 75 6.17 12.86 6.78
N GLU A 76 7.47 12.64 6.61
CA GLU A 76 8.16 11.46 7.15
C GLU A 76 8.27 11.52 8.67
N GLY A 77 8.39 12.73 9.21
CA GLY A 77 8.36 13.00 10.64
C GLY A 77 8.20 14.48 10.91
N ALA A 78 7.70 14.80 12.09
CA ALA A 78 7.79 16.12 12.66
C ALA A 78 8.49 15.95 14.02
N GLY A 79 9.76 16.38 14.09
CA GLY A 79 10.33 16.70 15.40
C GLY A 79 9.62 17.94 15.97
N ASP A 80 9.88 18.27 17.24
CA ASP A 80 9.09 19.22 18.03
C ASP A 80 8.74 20.55 17.31
N TYR A 81 9.56 21.03 16.37
CA TYR A 81 9.26 22.24 15.56
C TYR A 81 9.72 22.22 14.08
N ASN A 82 10.26 21.11 13.55
CA ASN A 82 10.75 21.04 12.16
C ASN A 82 10.13 19.85 11.42
N PRO A 83 9.13 20.08 10.55
CA PRO A 83 8.56 19.02 9.73
C PRO A 83 9.56 18.59 8.65
N GLN A 84 9.86 17.29 8.62
CA GLN A 84 10.68 16.68 7.58
C GLN A 84 9.76 16.14 6.50
N TYR A 85 9.82 16.80 5.35
CA TYR A 85 9.10 16.37 4.17
C TYR A 85 10.03 15.65 3.21
N VAL A 86 9.51 14.56 2.63
CA VAL A 86 10.20 13.78 1.62
C VAL A 86 9.31 13.60 0.41
N TRP A 87 9.94 13.51 -0.75
CA TRP A 87 9.23 13.27 -2.00
C TRP A 87 9.01 11.77 -2.18
N CYS A 88 7.75 11.34 -2.07
CA CYS A 88 7.38 9.97 -2.36
C CYS A 88 7.13 9.83 -3.87
N VAL A 89 7.81 8.87 -4.50
CA VAL A 89 7.68 8.57 -5.93
C VAL A 89 7.38 7.10 -6.10
N GLN A 90 6.23 6.80 -6.69
CA GLN A 90 5.77 5.46 -7.04
C GLN A 90 5.77 5.34 -8.56
N ARG A 91 6.51 4.37 -9.08
CA ARG A 91 6.70 4.19 -10.53
C ARG A 91 6.13 2.86 -11.00
N PHE A 92 5.57 2.85 -12.19
CA PHE A 92 5.08 1.65 -12.86
C PHE A 92 5.57 1.63 -14.30
N LEU A 93 6.25 0.55 -14.67
CA LEU A 93 6.56 0.25 -16.06
C LEU A 93 5.37 -0.46 -16.68
N VAL A 94 4.88 0.11 -17.78
CA VAL A 94 3.76 -0.40 -18.55
C VAL A 94 4.27 -0.87 -19.90
N GLU A 95 4.03 -2.15 -20.21
CA GLU A 95 4.38 -2.76 -21.49
C GLU A 95 3.08 -3.35 -22.08
N ASN A 96 2.74 -2.94 -23.31
CA ASN A 96 1.50 -3.35 -23.98
C ASN A 96 0.24 -3.09 -23.13
N GLY A 97 0.20 -1.97 -22.40
CA GLY A 97 -0.92 -1.59 -21.53
C GLY A 97 -0.99 -2.33 -20.19
N ILE A 98 -0.06 -3.24 -19.90
CA ILE A 98 -0.01 -4.01 -18.65
C ILE A 98 1.17 -3.56 -17.79
N ILE A 99 0.97 -3.47 -16.48
CA ILE A 99 2.02 -3.14 -15.52
C ILE A 99 2.92 -4.37 -15.33
N THR A 100 4.19 -4.26 -15.69
CA THR A 100 5.13 -5.39 -15.61
C THR A 100 6.17 -5.21 -14.51
N ARG A 101 6.49 -3.97 -14.14
CA ARG A 101 7.44 -3.65 -13.06
C ARG A 101 6.98 -2.45 -12.27
N TRP A 102 7.48 -2.34 -11.04
CA TRP A 102 7.14 -1.25 -10.14
C TRP A 102 8.36 -0.81 -9.32
N GLY A 103 8.35 0.46 -8.91
CA GLY A 103 9.45 1.09 -8.19
C GLY A 103 8.95 2.04 -7.11
N LEU A 104 9.71 2.16 -6.03
CA LEU A 104 9.36 3.03 -4.91
C LEU A 104 10.58 3.82 -4.41
N SER A 105 10.44 5.14 -4.26
CA SER A 105 11.47 5.94 -3.60
C SER A 105 11.54 5.62 -2.10
N GLY A 106 12.73 5.78 -1.50
CA GLY A 106 12.95 5.46 -0.09
C GLY A 106 12.09 6.25 0.90
N GLY A 107 11.69 7.48 0.54
CA GLY A 107 10.93 8.39 1.41
C GLY A 107 9.43 8.12 1.48
N CYS A 108 8.91 7.09 0.82
CA CYS A 108 7.48 6.82 0.86
C CYS A 108 7.01 6.27 2.21
N PRO A 109 5.76 6.54 2.61
CA PRO A 109 5.21 6.00 3.86
C PRO A 109 5.31 4.48 3.85
N LYS A 110 5.79 3.89 4.97
CA LYS A 110 5.92 2.42 5.08
C LYS A 110 4.57 1.71 4.97
N ARG A 111 3.50 2.36 5.46
CA ARG A 111 2.14 1.82 5.47
C ARG A 111 1.17 2.83 4.84
N PRO A 112 0.23 2.39 3.99
CA PRO A 112 -0.84 3.24 3.52
C PRO A 112 -1.77 3.63 4.68
N LYS A 113 -2.49 4.75 4.54
CA LYS A 113 -3.39 5.29 5.58
C LYS A 113 -4.43 4.28 6.07
N ASN A 114 -4.92 3.41 5.18
CA ASN A 114 -5.93 2.38 5.46
C ASN A 114 -5.35 0.97 5.32
N ALA A 115 -4.16 0.73 5.87
CA ALA A 115 -3.49 -0.56 5.80
C ALA A 115 -4.36 -1.69 6.36
N LYS A 116 -4.54 -2.75 5.57
CA LYS A 116 -5.30 -3.95 5.94
C LYS A 116 -4.41 -4.94 6.69
N SER A 117 -5.00 -5.83 7.49
CA SER A 117 -4.33 -7.06 7.92
C SER A 117 -4.27 -8.04 6.75
N ILE A 118 -3.10 -8.60 6.48
CA ILE A 118 -2.86 -9.58 5.42
C ILE A 118 -2.00 -10.73 5.97
N PRO A 119 -2.02 -11.93 5.36
CA PRO A 119 -1.15 -13.02 5.78
C PRO A 119 0.33 -12.61 5.83
N ASP A 120 1.10 -13.20 6.74
CA ASP A 120 2.53 -12.94 6.88
C ASP A 120 3.35 -13.58 5.75
N THR A 121 3.15 -13.09 4.53
CA THR A 121 3.97 -13.41 3.37
C THR A 121 5.10 -12.40 3.20
N PRO A 122 6.25 -12.80 2.64
CA PRO A 122 7.37 -11.88 2.42
C PRO A 122 6.95 -10.64 1.63
N VAL A 123 7.41 -9.47 2.08
CA VAL A 123 7.13 -8.20 1.40
C VAL A 123 7.80 -8.23 0.02
N PRO A 124 7.05 -8.01 -1.08
CA PRO A 124 7.63 -7.98 -2.42
C PRO A 124 8.68 -6.88 -2.57
N GLN A 125 9.75 -7.18 -3.31
CA GLN A 125 10.80 -6.21 -3.61
C GLN A 125 10.48 -5.43 -4.90
N PRO A 126 10.86 -4.15 -4.98
CA PRO A 126 10.75 -3.37 -6.22
C PRO A 126 11.53 -4.00 -7.37
N THR A 127 11.06 -3.78 -8.59
CA THR A 127 11.64 -4.34 -9.82
C THR A 127 12.13 -3.26 -10.80
N LEU A 128 12.15 -1.99 -10.35
CA LEU A 128 12.71 -0.82 -11.02
C LEU A 128 13.78 -0.14 -10.17
#